data_AF-A0A653CHT0-F1
#
_entry.id   AF-A0A653CHT0-F1
#
_cell.length_a   1.000
_cell.length_b   1.000
_cell.length_c   1.000
_cell.angle_alpha   90.00
_cell.angle_beta   90.00
_cell.angle_gamma   90.00
#
_symmetry.space_group_name_H-M   'P 1'
#
loop_
_entity.id
_entity.type
_entity.pdbx_description
1 polymer ?
#
loop_
_entity_poly.entity_id
_entity_poly.type
_entity_poly.pdbx_seq_one_letter_code
_entity_poly.pdbx_strand_id
1 'polypeptide(L)' 'MMFLLTSILLLVPAHAFAYCNEPEPVQPWDGIYNATGVKKKCLQDPVLQVGRVLGTEDCLVLNVYTPMVF' A
#
# COMPACT_ATOMS: atom_id res chain seq x y z
N MET A 1 -5.69 6.96 22.31
CA MET A 1 -5.93 7.22 20.88
C MET A 1 -4.56 7.27 20.20
N MET A 2 -4.33 6.53 19.11
CA MET A 2 -3.08 6.59 18.32
C MET A 2 -3.26 7.63 17.21
N PHE A 3 -2.27 8.47 16.93
CA PHE A 3 -2.28 9.23 15.67
C PHE A 3 -2.01 8.23 14.54
N LEU A 4 -2.97 8.13 13.63
CA LEU A 4 -3.00 7.17 12.53
C LEU A 4 -2.62 7.90 11.24
N LEU A 5 -1.40 7.67 10.73
CA LEU A 5 -1.10 7.89 9.31
C LEU A 5 -1.26 6.54 8.61
N THR A 6 -2.45 6.31 8.09
CA THR A 6 -2.83 5.09 7.37
C THR A 6 -2.42 5.20 5.89
N SER A 7 -1.49 4.34 5.49
CA SER A 7 -1.10 4.01 4.11
C SER A 7 -0.37 5.12 3.34
N ILE A 8 0.94 5.26 3.60
CA ILE A 8 1.89 6.01 2.78
C ILE A 8 2.33 5.15 1.59
N LEU A 9 2.33 5.75 0.39
CA LEU A 9 2.89 5.13 -0.81
C LEU A 9 4.42 5.21 -0.75
N LEU A 10 5.09 4.07 -0.90
CA LEU A 10 6.56 4.01 -0.84
C LEU A 10 7.19 3.65 -2.18
N LEU A 11 6.52 2.78 -2.91
CA LEU A 11 7.04 2.20 -4.13
C LEU A 11 5.93 2.16 -5.16
N VAL A 12 6.28 2.38 -6.42
CA VAL A 12 5.37 2.19 -7.53
C VAL A 12 5.53 0.77 -8.07
N PRO A 13 4.42 0.04 -8.34
CA PRO A 13 4.52 -1.21 -9.08
C PRO A 13 5.14 -0.91 -10.45
N ALA A 14 6.07 -1.74 -10.91
CA ALA A 14 6.64 -1.59 -12.23
C ALA A 14 5.52 -1.72 -13.28
N HIS A 15 5.15 -0.63 -13.94
CA HIS A 15 4.03 -0.59 -14.91
C HIS A 15 4.37 -1.27 -16.25
N ALA A 16 5.27 -2.28 -16.25
CA ALA A 16 5.72 -2.98 -17.44
C ALA A 16 5.37 -4.48 -17.34
N PHE A 17 4.31 -4.83 -18.07
CA PHE A 17 3.73 -6.15 -18.30
C PHE A 17 4.72 -7.18 -18.89
N ALA A 18 5.74 -7.65 -18.15
CA ALA A 18 6.52 -8.83 -18.54
C ALA A 18 7.50 -9.40 -17.49
N TYR A 19 7.94 -8.64 -16.49
CA TYR A 19 8.97 -9.12 -15.57
C TYR A 19 8.69 -8.61 -14.17
N CYS A 20 8.70 -9.53 -13.19
CA CYS A 20 8.59 -9.23 -11.77
C CYS A 20 9.90 -8.54 -11.33
N ASN A 21 10.05 -7.30 -11.78
CA ASN A 21 11.20 -6.45 -11.48
C ASN A 21 11.12 -5.98 -10.04
N GLU A 22 12.28 -5.56 -9.52
CA GLU A 22 12.32 -4.83 -8.27
C GLU A 22 11.43 -3.58 -8.38
N PRO A 23 10.59 -3.30 -7.37
CA PRO A 23 9.75 -2.11 -7.38
C PRO A 23 10.61 -0.83 -7.36
N GLU A 24 10.18 0.19 -8.09
CA GLU A 24 10.89 1.46 -8.14
C GLU A 24 10.44 2.38 -6.99
N PRO A 25 11.34 3.21 -6.44
CA PRO A 25 10.97 4.27 -5.51
C PRO A 25 9.85 5.15 -6.06
N VAL A 26 8.85 5.46 -5.22
CA VAL A 26 7.83 6.44 -5.60
C VAL A 26 8.48 7.79 -5.89
N GLN A 27 8.01 8.46 -6.94
CA GLN A 27 8.42 9.85 -7.19
C GLN A 27 7.90 10.77 -6.06
N PRO A 28 8.64 11.84 -5.74
CA PRO A 28 8.12 12.87 -4.84
C PRO A 28 6.78 13.39 -5.33
N TRP A 29 5.85 13.65 -4.41
CA TRP A 29 4.56 14.27 -4.72
C TRP A 29 4.57 15.74 -4.33
N ASP A 30 3.79 16.53 -5.05
CA ASP A 30 3.55 17.93 -4.69
C ASP A 30 2.41 18.05 -3.67
N GLY A 31 2.57 18.93 -2.69
CA GLY A 31 1.56 19.21 -1.67
C GLY A 31 1.41 18.11 -0.60
N ILE A 32 0.19 17.95 -0.07
CA ILE A 32 -0.09 17.05 1.05
C ILE A 32 -0.72 15.76 0.53
N TYR A 33 -0.03 14.63 0.74
CA TYR A 33 -0.58 13.31 0.45
C TYR A 33 -1.56 12.86 1.54
N ASN A 34 -2.77 12.49 1.14
CA ASN A 34 -3.81 12.03 2.06
C ASN A 34 -3.58 10.55 2.46
N ALA A 35 -2.86 10.34 3.57
CA ALA A 35 -2.63 9.05 4.21
C ALA A 35 -3.55 8.80 5.42
N THR A 36 -4.87 9.01 5.26
CA THR A 36 -5.87 8.71 6.31
C THR A 36 -6.71 7.46 6.00
N GLY A 37 -6.59 6.90 4.80
CA GLY A 37 -7.36 5.73 4.36
C GLY A 37 -6.51 4.48 4.27
N VAL A 38 -7.01 3.35 4.79
CA VAL A 38 -6.39 2.04 4.57
C VAL A 38 -6.56 1.62 3.11
N LYS A 39 -5.45 1.31 2.43
CA LYS A 39 -5.48 0.83 1.04
C LYS A 39 -5.81 -0.67 0.95
N LYS A 40 -6.15 -1.12 -0.25
CA LYS A 40 -6.45 -2.53 -0.54
C LYS A 40 -5.18 -3.38 -0.39
N LYS A 41 -5.38 -4.64 0.00
CA LYS A 41 -4.32 -5.64 0.08
C LYS A 41 -3.82 -6.01 -1.32
N CYS A 42 -2.62 -6.58 -1.38
CA CYS A 42 -2.09 -7.17 -2.60
C CYS A 42 -2.97 -8.30 -3.12
N LEU A 43 -2.97 -8.46 -4.44
CA LEU A 43 -3.70 -9.50 -5.16
C LEU A 43 -3.32 -10.89 -4.61
N GLN A 44 -4.32 -11.63 -4.13
CA GLN A 44 -4.14 -12.96 -3.54
C GLN A 44 -5.45 -13.77 -3.63
N ASP A 45 -5.33 -15.11 -3.62
CA ASP A 45 -6.44 -16.03 -3.37
C ASP A 45 -6.37 -16.49 -1.89
N PRO A 46 -7.16 -15.89 -0.99
CA PRO A 46 -7.04 -16.18 0.43
C PRO A 46 -7.59 -17.57 0.76
N VAL A 47 -6.89 -18.29 1.63
CA VAL A 47 -7.20 -19.68 2.04
C VAL A 47 -8.64 -19.88 2.50
N LEU A 48 -9.26 -18.86 3.12
CA LEU A 48 -10.63 -18.94 3.62
C LEU A 48 -11.71 -18.60 2.58
N GLN A 49 -11.33 -18.15 1.39
CA GLN A 49 -12.24 -17.77 0.30
C GLN A 49 -11.72 -18.29 -1.05
N VAL A 50 -11.28 -19.55 -1.06
CA VAL A 50 -10.67 -20.22 -2.22
C VAL A 50 -11.51 -20.02 -3.48
N GLY A 51 -10.84 -19.67 -4.58
CA GLY A 51 -11.48 -19.40 -5.87
C GLY A 51 -11.95 -17.95 -6.01
N ARG A 52 -11.69 -17.09 -5.01
CA ARG A 52 -11.94 -15.65 -5.07
C ARG A 52 -10.64 -14.88 -4.98
N VAL A 53 -10.15 -14.43 -6.12
CA VAL A 53 -9.02 -13.50 -6.19
C VAL A 53 -9.47 -12.13 -5.64
N LEU A 54 -8.78 -11.67 -4.59
CA LEU A 54 -9.04 -10.41 -3.90
C LEU A 54 -7.79 -9.53 -3.89
N GLY A 55 -7.98 -8.21 -3.87
CA GLY A 55 -6.89 -7.24 -3.73
C GLY A 55 -6.67 -6.40 -4.98
N THR A 56 -5.47 -5.83 -5.09
CA THR A 56 -5.02 -5.00 -6.21
C THR A 56 -3.51 -5.16 -6.41
N GLU A 57 -3.01 -4.83 -7.59
CA GLU A 57 -1.56 -4.77 -7.87
C GLU A 57 -0.93 -3.48 -7.33
N ASP A 58 -1.71 -2.40 -7.21
CA ASP A 58 -1.29 -1.14 -6.59
C ASP A 58 -1.43 -1.20 -5.06
N CYS A 59 -0.61 -2.05 -4.44
CA CYS A 59 -0.71 -2.40 -3.02
C CYS A 59 0.56 -2.11 -2.19
N LEU A 60 1.60 -1.52 -2.79
CA LEU A 60 2.90 -1.25 -2.15
C LEU A 60 2.86 -0.01 -1.25
N VAL A 61 2.15 -0.13 -0.14
CA VAL A 61 1.97 0.92 0.86
C VAL A 61 2.28 0.43 2.27
N LEU A 62 2.66 1.34 3.16
CA LEU A 62 2.83 1.04 4.59
C LEU A 62 1.93 1.91 5.46
N ASN A 63 1.44 1.34 6.56
CA ASN A 63 0.75 2.08 7.60
C ASN A 63 1.73 2.41 8.73
N VAL A 64 1.75 3.67 9.18
CA VAL A 64 2.63 4.14 10.24
C VAL A 64 1.80 4.55 11.46
N TYR A 65 2.17 4.03 12.62
CA TYR A 65 1.46 4.26 13.87
C TYR A 65 2.43 4.80 14.92
N THR A 66 2.03 5.83 15.65
CA THR A 66 2.80 6.37 16.77
C THR A 66 1.94 6.43 18.03
N PRO A 67 2.52 6.18 19.22
CA PRO A 67 1.81 6.41 20.46
C PRO A 67 1.59 7.91 20.64
N MET A 68 0.45 8.27 21.23
CA MET A 68 0.32 9.61 21.80
C MET A 68 1.16 9.67 23.07
N VAL A 69 2.24 10.43 23.02
CA VAL A 69 3.00 10.83 24.19
C VAL A 69 2.28 12.05 24.77
N PHE A 70 1.82 11.93 26.02
CA PHE A 70 1.28 13.03 26.80
C PHE A 70 2.37 13.59 27.72
#